data_AF-A0AAD7DSK4-F1
#
_entry.id   AF-A0AAD7DSK4-F1
#
_cell.length_a   1.000
_cell.length_b   1.000
_cell.length_c   1.000
_cell.angle_alpha   90.00
_cell.angle_beta   90.00
_cell.angle_gamma   90.00
#
_symmetry.space_group_name_H-M   'P 1'
#
loop_
_entity.id
_entity.type
_entity.pdbx_description
1 polymer ?
#
loop_
_entity_poly.entity_id
_entity_poly.type
_entity_poly.pdbx_seq_one_letter_code
_entity_poly.pdbx_strand_id
1 'polypeptide(L)'
;MEDDDVAAESTPLLTQNADNLDPLGVKYLLVQHFSSAWGDRTAEFALYLYLIAYFKDTLLPSSIFGFSMTLTGILFSRWAGSVVDKMPKLSVVRWSIFLQKASTLGAYTCVAGLRSVDNRFSIPSLCIFSVLVLAGCILQLSTTCMSIAVERDWTACISAGSSPALAKINTYLRQINLLCKLLAPLFVSFLTVKYDSRDDQPSVSIAVLAVISILTMVFEMYWIQIVYDRFPMLAAEQQRKDNLKSNEPRQPQTSSILQRALNLKDWQEFVRLPVFLSSVSISLLYLTVLSFEGTMLGYLKTLDFRDDFLAGMRGLCVVTGLIGTLVTVPLERKLGSARAGSWSIWSMVVCLLPVMASFYIFGPRNTLGAGLLFGGMALSRVGLWSFDLIQTKQLQDALSSHARRNTLTALQLTMQSVADLLKYVLTMVLSRPSQFRWAGLVSFVSVSSGAVVYLLYLRKERGHIFHPPLEWIRKIL
;
A
#
# COMPACT_ATOMS: atom_id res chain seq x y z
N MET A 1 -15.05 21.54 63.99
CA MET A 1 -14.89 22.47 62.86
C MET A 1 -14.01 21.71 61.89
N GLU A 2 -14.69 21.08 60.95
CA GLU A 2 -14.30 19.85 60.25
C GLU A 2 -13.11 20.04 59.31
N ASP A 3 -12.23 19.04 59.36
CA ASP A 3 -11.26 18.67 58.33
C ASP A 3 -12.01 18.23 57.06
N ASP A 4 -11.62 18.75 55.90
CA ASP A 4 -11.97 18.15 54.61
C ASP A 4 -10.69 17.92 53.80
N ASP A 5 -10.22 16.67 53.89
CA ASP A 5 -9.27 16.01 53.00
C ASP A 5 -9.79 16.07 51.55
N VAL A 6 -9.15 16.88 50.71
CA VAL A 6 -9.31 16.78 49.25
C VAL A 6 -8.54 15.54 48.79
N ALA A 7 -9.27 14.42 48.74
CA ALA A 7 -8.81 13.17 48.17
C ALA A 7 -8.30 13.39 46.72
N ALA A 8 -6.98 13.28 46.56
CA ALA A 8 -6.37 13.01 45.28
C ALA A 8 -6.82 11.62 44.82
N GLU A 9 -7.86 11.57 43.98
CA GLU A 9 -8.30 10.35 43.30
C GLU A 9 -7.28 9.99 42.20
N SER A 10 -6.09 9.57 42.63
CA SER A 10 -5.11 8.93 41.78
C SER A 10 -5.71 7.61 41.31
N THR A 11 -6.09 7.51 40.03
CA THR A 11 -6.50 6.26 39.39
C THR A 11 -5.27 5.35 39.29
N PRO A 12 -5.09 4.31 40.15
CA PRO A 12 -3.83 3.57 40.22
C PRO A 12 -3.88 2.25 39.44
N LEU A 13 -4.77 2.13 38.45
CA LEU A 13 -4.97 0.87 37.71
C LEU A 13 -4.41 0.86 36.27
N LEU A 14 -3.92 2.00 35.76
CA LEU A 14 -3.37 2.09 34.39
C LEU A 14 -1.83 2.08 34.35
N THR A 15 -1.15 2.17 35.49
CA THR A 15 0.31 2.34 35.55
C THR A 15 1.10 1.07 35.87
N GLN A 16 0.45 -0.04 36.25
CA GLN A 16 1.17 -1.25 36.70
C GLN A 16 1.41 -2.34 35.63
N ASN A 17 0.87 -2.22 34.40
CA ASN A 17 1.02 -3.24 33.34
C ASN A 17 1.56 -2.72 31.99
N ALA A 18 2.04 -1.48 31.92
CA ALA A 18 2.37 -0.80 30.66
C ALA A 18 3.46 -1.47 29.79
N ASP A 19 4.22 -2.43 30.36
CA ASP A 19 5.28 -3.16 29.66
C ASP A 19 4.89 -4.58 29.20
N ASN A 20 3.80 -5.15 29.72
CA ASN A 20 3.39 -6.53 29.41
C ASN A 20 2.15 -6.56 28.51
N LEU A 21 2.37 -6.36 27.22
CA LEU A 21 1.38 -6.69 26.18
C LEU A 21 0.89 -8.13 26.34
N ASP A 22 -0.43 -8.39 26.35
CA ASP A 22 -0.97 -9.76 26.32
C ASP A 22 -0.50 -10.46 25.03
N PRO A 23 0.45 -11.42 25.12
CA PRO A 23 1.04 -12.02 23.93
C PRO A 23 0.02 -12.86 23.16
N LEU A 24 -1.01 -13.40 23.84
CA LEU A 24 -2.08 -14.16 23.19
C LEU A 24 -3.05 -13.22 22.48
N GLY A 25 -3.47 -12.14 23.13
CA GLY A 25 -4.30 -11.10 22.52
C GLY A 25 -3.64 -10.51 21.27
N VAL A 26 -2.34 -10.21 21.33
CA VAL A 26 -1.59 -9.71 20.16
C VAL A 26 -1.59 -10.76 19.04
N LYS A 27 -1.35 -12.05 19.34
CA LYS A 27 -1.43 -13.10 18.31
C LYS A 27 -2.82 -13.17 17.65
N TYR A 28 -3.91 -13.07 18.41
CA TYR A 28 -5.26 -13.09 17.85
C TYR A 28 -5.53 -11.88 16.95
N LEU A 29 -5.09 -10.69 17.36
CA LEU A 29 -5.13 -9.48 16.53
C LEU A 29 -4.36 -9.67 15.22
N LEU A 30 -3.16 -10.27 15.28
CA LEU A 30 -2.34 -10.52 14.10
C LEU A 30 -2.98 -11.53 13.14
N VAL A 31 -3.63 -12.58 13.65
CA VAL A 31 -4.37 -13.56 12.83
C VAL A 31 -5.57 -12.89 12.14
N GLN A 32 -6.32 -12.08 12.87
CA GLN A 32 -7.43 -11.29 12.31
C GLN A 32 -6.94 -10.36 11.19
N HIS A 33 -5.87 -9.62 11.47
CA HIS A 33 -5.28 -8.67 10.53
C HIS A 33 -4.75 -9.38 9.28
N PHE A 34 -4.10 -10.53 9.44
CA PHE A 34 -3.63 -11.34 8.33
C PHE A 34 -4.77 -11.79 7.42
N SER A 35 -5.87 -12.30 7.98
CA SER A 35 -7.05 -12.71 7.19
C SER A 35 -7.63 -11.55 6.37
N SER A 36 -7.81 -10.39 7.00
CA SER A 36 -8.36 -9.21 6.34
C SER A 36 -7.42 -8.66 5.26
N ALA A 37 -6.13 -8.48 5.58
CA ALA A 37 -5.12 -7.98 4.64
C ALA A 37 -4.88 -8.95 3.47
N TRP A 38 -4.94 -10.26 3.70
CA TRP A 38 -4.85 -11.25 2.63
C TRP A 38 -6.05 -11.16 1.69
N GLY A 39 -7.27 -11.09 2.24
CA GLY A 39 -8.50 -10.92 1.46
C GLY A 39 -8.47 -9.66 0.59
N ASP A 40 -8.09 -8.52 1.17
CA ASP A 40 -7.95 -7.24 0.45
C ASP A 40 -6.99 -7.36 -0.75
N ARG A 41 -5.78 -7.88 -0.52
CA ARG A 41 -4.75 -7.97 -1.56
C ARG A 41 -5.05 -9.01 -2.64
N THR A 42 -5.70 -10.12 -2.27
CA THR A 42 -6.18 -11.10 -3.26
C THR A 42 -7.27 -10.51 -4.15
N ALA A 43 -8.27 -9.84 -3.57
CA ALA A 43 -9.36 -9.22 -4.30
C ALA A 43 -8.88 -8.11 -5.23
N GLU A 44 -8.08 -7.17 -4.70
CA GLU A 44 -7.48 -6.09 -5.47
C GLU A 44 -6.80 -6.66 -6.72
N PHE A 45 -5.88 -7.60 -6.53
CA PHE A 45 -5.12 -8.14 -7.64
C PHE A 45 -5.95 -9.00 -8.62
N ALA A 46 -6.86 -9.84 -8.11
CA ALA A 46 -7.70 -10.70 -8.95
C ALA A 46 -8.61 -9.88 -9.86
N LEU A 47 -9.26 -8.83 -9.32
CA LEU A 47 -10.14 -7.96 -10.10
C LEU A 47 -9.40 -7.27 -11.25
N TYR A 48 -8.17 -6.80 -11.02
CA TYR A 48 -7.33 -6.28 -12.11
C TYR A 48 -7.07 -7.33 -13.18
N LEU A 49 -6.63 -8.54 -12.79
CA LEU A 49 -6.30 -9.60 -13.72
C LEU A 49 -7.52 -10.01 -14.56
N TYR A 50 -8.70 -10.11 -13.94
CA TYR A 50 -9.92 -10.45 -14.66
C TYR A 50 -10.38 -9.37 -15.63
N LEU A 51 -10.31 -8.09 -15.23
CA LEU A 51 -10.63 -6.98 -16.11
C LEU A 51 -9.73 -6.96 -17.35
N ILE A 52 -8.44 -7.21 -17.17
CA ILE A 52 -7.46 -7.30 -18.25
C ILE A 52 -7.77 -8.50 -19.17
N ALA A 53 -8.12 -9.65 -18.58
CA ALA A 53 -8.43 -10.85 -19.35
C ALA A 53 -9.70 -10.67 -20.19
N TYR A 54 -10.68 -9.87 -19.73
CA TYR A 54 -11.89 -9.55 -20.46
C TYR A 54 -11.66 -8.46 -21.52
N PHE A 55 -11.05 -7.33 -21.15
CA PHE A 55 -10.77 -6.19 -22.04
C PHE A 55 -9.37 -6.28 -22.65
N LYS A 56 -9.09 -7.33 -23.43
CA LYS A 56 -7.74 -7.61 -23.97
C LYS A 56 -7.15 -6.48 -24.84
N ASP A 57 -8.00 -5.66 -25.47
CA ASP A 57 -7.59 -4.68 -26.48
C ASP A 57 -7.22 -3.31 -25.89
N THR A 58 -7.48 -3.08 -24.60
CA THR A 58 -7.32 -1.75 -23.99
C THR A 58 -6.98 -1.82 -22.51
N LEU A 59 -6.14 -0.88 -22.06
CA LEU A 59 -5.82 -0.70 -20.64
C LEU A 59 -6.79 0.23 -19.93
N LEU A 60 -7.80 0.77 -20.63
CA LEU A 60 -8.69 1.78 -20.11
C LEU A 60 -9.53 1.29 -18.90
N PRO A 61 -10.22 0.13 -18.95
CA PRO A 61 -11.12 -0.29 -17.86
C PRO A 61 -10.37 -0.59 -16.56
N SER A 62 -9.20 -1.23 -16.64
CA SER A 62 -8.35 -1.46 -15.47
C SER A 62 -7.81 -0.15 -14.89
N SER A 63 -7.47 0.82 -15.74
CA SER A 63 -7.03 2.15 -15.29
C SER A 63 -8.15 2.96 -14.63
N ILE A 64 -9.38 2.92 -15.17
CA ILE A 64 -10.55 3.58 -14.58
C ILE A 64 -10.88 2.95 -13.22
N PHE A 65 -10.86 1.62 -13.12
CA PHE A 65 -11.11 0.91 -11.87
C PHE A 65 -10.09 1.31 -10.79
N GLY A 66 -8.81 1.27 -11.12
CA GLY A 66 -7.73 1.69 -10.22
C GLY A 66 -7.80 3.14 -9.81
N PHE A 67 -7.99 4.04 -10.77
CA PHE A 67 -8.17 5.47 -10.52
C PHE A 67 -9.32 5.73 -9.55
N SER A 68 -10.48 5.09 -9.78
CA SER A 68 -11.69 5.28 -8.96
C SER A 68 -11.50 4.79 -7.53
N MET A 69 -10.85 3.63 -7.33
CA MET A 69 -10.53 3.14 -5.99
C MET A 69 -9.55 4.09 -5.28
N THR A 70 -8.41 4.41 -5.89
CA THR A 70 -7.40 5.30 -5.29
C THR A 70 -7.99 6.68 -4.97
N LEU A 71 -8.78 7.26 -5.88
CA LEU A 71 -9.45 8.54 -5.67
C LEU A 71 -10.45 8.47 -4.51
N THR A 72 -11.25 7.40 -4.44
CA THR A 72 -12.20 7.19 -3.33
C THR A 72 -11.49 7.14 -1.99
N GLY A 73 -10.38 6.39 -1.88
CA GLY A 73 -9.58 6.33 -0.66
C GLY A 73 -9.09 7.71 -0.20
N ILE A 74 -8.66 8.56 -1.14
CA ILE A 74 -8.19 9.92 -0.84
C ILE A 74 -9.37 10.82 -0.42
N LEU A 75 -10.42 10.90 -1.24
CA LEU A 75 -11.56 11.80 -1.02
C LEU A 75 -12.31 11.48 0.27
N PHE A 76 -12.55 10.19 0.54
CA PHE A 76 -13.34 9.74 1.68
C PHE A 76 -12.53 9.38 2.92
N SER A 77 -11.21 9.56 2.91
CA SER A 77 -10.34 9.33 4.08
C SER A 77 -10.80 10.04 5.36
N ARG A 78 -11.27 11.30 5.26
CA ARG A 78 -11.83 12.07 6.40
C ARG A 78 -13.14 11.48 6.88
N TRP A 79 -14.02 11.12 5.94
CA TRP A 79 -15.30 10.51 6.27
C TRP A 79 -15.06 9.18 7.01
N ALA A 80 -14.14 8.36 6.52
CA ALA A 80 -13.74 7.10 7.14
C ALA A 80 -13.26 7.31 8.58
N GLY A 81 -12.36 8.27 8.82
CA GLY A 81 -11.93 8.64 10.17
C GLY A 81 -13.09 9.09 11.06
N SER A 82 -13.97 9.96 10.55
CA SER A 82 -15.15 10.41 11.31
C SER A 82 -16.12 9.27 11.64
N VAL A 83 -16.22 8.24 10.80
CA VAL A 83 -17.04 7.05 11.09
C VAL A 83 -16.40 6.27 12.25
N VAL A 84 -15.09 6.05 12.20
CA VAL A 84 -14.33 5.37 13.28
C VAL A 84 -14.48 6.09 14.62
N ASP A 85 -14.46 7.43 14.63
CA ASP A 85 -14.56 8.22 15.87
C ASP A 85 -15.97 8.23 16.49
N LYS A 86 -17.01 8.14 15.65
CA LYS A 86 -18.41 8.28 16.08
C LYS A 86 -19.03 6.96 16.53
N MET A 87 -18.79 5.91 15.76
CA MET A 87 -19.41 4.60 15.96
C MET A 87 -18.63 3.79 17.00
N PRO A 88 -19.28 2.83 17.69
CA PRO A 88 -18.59 1.98 18.66
C PRO A 88 -17.45 1.18 18.00
N LYS A 89 -16.29 1.12 18.66
CA LYS A 89 -15.06 0.47 18.15
C LYS A 89 -15.31 -0.89 17.49
N LEU A 90 -16.02 -1.80 18.18
CA LEU A 90 -16.33 -3.13 17.65
C LEU A 90 -17.29 -3.08 16.44
N SER A 91 -18.34 -2.25 16.52
CA SER A 91 -19.34 -2.14 15.46
C SER A 91 -18.75 -1.57 14.17
N VAL A 92 -17.85 -0.59 14.26
CA VAL A 92 -17.11 -0.05 13.10
C VAL A 92 -16.37 -1.14 12.36
N VAL A 93 -15.62 -1.96 13.10
CA VAL A 93 -14.81 -3.02 12.52
C VAL A 93 -15.70 -4.09 11.91
N ARG A 94 -16.79 -4.51 12.58
CA ARG A 94 -17.76 -5.46 12.02
C ARG A 94 -18.39 -4.95 10.73
N TRP A 95 -18.91 -3.72 10.72
CA TRP A 95 -19.48 -3.14 9.50
C TRP A 95 -18.45 -3.05 8.37
N SER A 96 -17.20 -2.73 8.72
CA SER A 96 -16.11 -2.70 7.74
C SER A 96 -15.80 -4.10 7.19
N ILE A 97 -15.72 -5.14 8.03
CA ILE A 97 -15.55 -6.54 7.56
C ILE A 97 -16.69 -6.91 6.61
N PHE A 98 -17.94 -6.68 7.04
CA PHE A 98 -19.12 -7.03 6.24
C PHE A 98 -19.08 -6.35 4.87
N LEU A 99 -18.92 -5.03 4.86
CA LEU A 99 -18.96 -4.23 3.64
C LEU A 99 -17.79 -4.56 2.71
N GLN A 100 -16.61 -4.86 3.26
CA GLN A 100 -15.43 -5.29 2.49
C GLN A 100 -15.68 -6.64 1.80
N LYS A 101 -16.22 -7.64 2.52
CA LYS A 101 -16.46 -8.98 1.95
C LYS A 101 -17.67 -8.98 1.02
N ALA A 102 -18.74 -8.27 1.34
CA ALA A 102 -19.93 -8.14 0.50
C ALA A 102 -19.61 -7.43 -0.83
N SER A 103 -18.83 -6.34 -0.79
CA SER A 103 -18.39 -5.66 -2.01
C SER A 103 -17.45 -6.51 -2.85
N THR A 104 -16.54 -7.27 -2.22
CA THR A 104 -15.67 -8.23 -2.92
C THR A 104 -16.49 -9.31 -3.64
N LEU A 105 -17.48 -9.90 -2.97
CA LEU A 105 -18.38 -10.89 -3.57
C LEU A 105 -19.21 -10.29 -4.71
N GLY A 106 -19.75 -9.08 -4.51
CA GLY A 106 -20.44 -8.33 -5.57
C GLY A 106 -19.55 -8.09 -6.79
N ALA A 107 -18.28 -7.73 -6.57
CA ALA A 107 -17.31 -7.53 -7.63
C ALA A 107 -17.01 -8.84 -8.38
N TYR A 108 -16.83 -9.97 -7.68
CA TYR A 108 -16.65 -11.29 -8.31
C TYR A 108 -17.87 -11.70 -9.14
N THR A 109 -19.09 -11.46 -8.64
CA THR A 109 -20.33 -11.69 -9.40
C THR A 109 -20.40 -10.80 -10.65
N CYS A 110 -20.02 -9.54 -10.56
CA CYS A 110 -19.96 -8.64 -11.72
C CYS A 110 -18.95 -9.12 -12.76
N VAL A 111 -17.77 -9.59 -12.33
CA VAL A 111 -16.77 -10.15 -13.25
C VAL A 111 -17.28 -11.43 -13.91
N ALA A 112 -17.95 -12.31 -13.17
CA ALA A 112 -18.58 -13.49 -13.75
C ALA A 112 -19.67 -13.10 -14.77
N GLY A 113 -20.47 -12.08 -14.47
CA GLY A 113 -21.48 -11.54 -15.38
C GLY A 113 -20.90 -10.90 -16.64
N LEU A 114 -19.79 -10.17 -16.54
CA LEU A 114 -19.08 -9.61 -17.70
C LEU A 114 -18.65 -10.71 -18.66
N ARG A 115 -18.11 -11.82 -18.13
CA ARG A 115 -17.68 -12.96 -18.94
C ARG A 115 -18.81 -13.65 -19.70
N SER A 116 -20.04 -13.55 -19.23
CA SER A 116 -21.22 -14.09 -19.92
C SER A 116 -21.72 -13.20 -21.07
N VAL A 117 -21.13 -12.01 -21.28
CA VAL A 117 -21.51 -11.07 -22.33
C VAL A 117 -20.40 -11.01 -23.39
N ASP A 118 -20.69 -11.51 -24.59
CA ASP A 118 -19.73 -11.57 -25.70
C ASP A 118 -19.26 -10.18 -26.17
N ASN A 119 -20.19 -9.22 -26.23
CA ASN A 119 -19.88 -7.86 -26.67
C ASN A 119 -19.35 -7.00 -25.51
N ARG A 120 -18.03 -6.86 -25.47
CA ARG A 120 -17.25 -6.14 -24.45
C ARG A 120 -17.63 -4.68 -24.24
N PHE A 121 -18.19 -4.01 -25.25
CA PHE A 121 -18.57 -2.58 -25.18
C PHE A 121 -20.07 -2.35 -25.37
N SER A 122 -20.88 -3.39 -25.15
CA SER A 122 -22.33 -3.27 -25.13
C SER A 122 -22.84 -2.52 -23.88
N ILE A 123 -24.04 -1.94 -23.96
CA ILE A 123 -24.67 -1.26 -22.81
C ILE A 123 -24.72 -2.16 -21.55
N PRO A 124 -25.10 -3.46 -21.64
CA PRO A 124 -25.06 -4.35 -20.48
C PRO A 124 -23.67 -4.49 -19.86
N SER A 125 -22.63 -4.67 -20.68
CA SER A 125 -21.24 -4.78 -20.19
C SER A 125 -20.77 -3.50 -19.48
N LEU A 126 -21.14 -2.33 -20.00
CA LEU A 126 -20.82 -1.03 -19.37
C LEU A 126 -21.58 -0.83 -18.06
N CYS A 127 -22.84 -1.26 -17.98
CA CYS A 127 -23.61 -1.24 -16.74
C CYS A 127 -22.99 -2.14 -15.67
N ILE A 128 -22.65 -3.39 -16.02
CA ILE A 128 -22.00 -4.33 -15.10
C ILE A 128 -20.63 -3.78 -14.68
N PHE A 129 -19.85 -3.21 -15.59
CA PHE A 129 -18.58 -2.57 -15.28
C PHE A 129 -18.76 -1.37 -14.33
N SER A 130 -19.81 -0.58 -14.49
CA SER A 130 -20.10 0.55 -13.59
C SER A 130 -20.43 0.07 -12.17
N VAL A 131 -21.22 -1.01 -12.04
CA VAL A 131 -21.50 -1.64 -10.74
C VAL A 131 -20.23 -2.24 -10.13
N LEU A 132 -19.35 -2.84 -10.95
CA LEU A 132 -18.05 -3.34 -10.52
C LEU A 132 -17.16 -2.22 -9.96
N VAL A 133 -17.10 -1.07 -10.63
CA VAL A 133 -16.34 0.10 -10.15
C VAL A 133 -16.90 0.60 -8.82
N LEU A 134 -18.23 0.70 -8.68
CA LEU A 134 -18.87 1.08 -7.42
C LEU A 134 -18.55 0.09 -6.29
N ALA A 135 -18.60 -1.21 -6.57
CA ALA A 135 -18.21 -2.25 -5.62
C ALA A 135 -16.74 -2.10 -5.20
N GLY A 136 -15.83 -1.81 -6.14
CA GLY A 136 -14.42 -1.51 -5.86
C GLY A 136 -14.22 -0.28 -4.98
N CYS A 137 -14.98 0.80 -5.21
CA CYS A 137 -14.94 1.99 -4.38
C CYS A 137 -15.42 1.71 -2.94
N ILE A 138 -16.49 0.95 -2.78
CA ILE A 138 -17.00 0.52 -1.48
C ILE A 138 -15.97 -0.37 -0.76
N LEU A 139 -15.36 -1.31 -1.49
CA LEU A 139 -14.27 -2.17 -1.00
C LEU A 139 -13.13 -1.32 -0.44
N GLN A 140 -12.60 -0.39 -1.24
CA GLN A 140 -11.50 0.48 -0.85
C GLN A 140 -11.85 1.36 0.37
N LEU A 141 -13.09 1.87 0.42
CA LEU A 141 -13.56 2.68 1.53
C LEU A 141 -13.61 1.86 2.83
N SER A 142 -14.10 0.63 2.74
CA SER A 142 -14.17 -0.30 3.87
C SER A 142 -12.78 -0.69 4.38
N THR A 143 -11.84 -0.99 3.47
CA THR A 143 -10.43 -1.25 3.80
C THR A 143 -9.79 -0.03 4.48
N THR A 144 -10.12 1.18 4.04
CA THR A 144 -9.62 2.42 4.66
C THR A 144 -10.15 2.59 6.07
N CYS A 145 -11.45 2.35 6.30
CA CYS A 145 -12.04 2.34 7.65
C CYS A 145 -11.38 1.29 8.55
N MET A 146 -11.14 0.09 8.02
CA MET A 146 -10.47 -1.01 8.73
C MET A 146 -9.07 -0.62 9.20
N SER A 147 -8.25 -0.05 8.31
CA SER A 147 -6.89 0.39 8.64
C SER A 147 -6.91 1.48 9.72
N ILE A 148 -7.82 2.46 9.62
CA ILE A 148 -7.92 3.51 10.64
C ILE A 148 -8.37 2.93 11.99
N ALA A 149 -9.38 2.06 11.99
CA ALA A 149 -9.90 1.46 13.21
C ALA A 149 -8.89 0.54 13.89
N VAL A 150 -8.34 -0.43 13.15
CA VAL A 150 -7.49 -1.48 13.72
C VAL A 150 -6.03 -1.05 13.79
N GLU A 151 -5.43 -0.58 12.69
CA GLU A 151 -3.99 -0.31 12.65
C GLU A 151 -3.59 0.99 13.38
N ARG A 152 -4.53 1.93 13.55
CA ARG A 152 -4.26 3.22 14.20
C ARG A 152 -4.95 3.38 15.55
N ASP A 153 -6.28 3.26 15.62
CA ASP A 153 -7.04 3.52 16.84
C ASP A 153 -6.90 2.37 17.85
N TRP A 154 -7.11 1.11 17.44
CA TRP A 154 -6.97 -0.03 18.34
C TRP A 154 -5.53 -0.22 18.81
N THR A 155 -4.52 -0.12 17.94
CA THR A 155 -3.11 -0.23 18.35
C THR A 155 -2.72 0.84 19.37
N ALA A 156 -3.17 2.08 19.17
CA ALA A 156 -2.93 3.18 20.11
C ALA A 156 -3.58 2.87 21.48
N CYS A 157 -4.83 2.43 21.50
CA CYS A 157 -5.50 2.02 22.74
C CYS A 157 -4.81 0.82 23.41
N ILE A 158 -4.44 -0.20 22.64
CA ILE A 158 -3.80 -1.42 23.14
C ILE A 158 -2.44 -1.12 23.78
N SER A 159 -1.73 -0.13 23.24
CA SER A 159 -0.44 0.28 23.77
C SER A 159 -0.53 1.10 25.06
N ALA A 160 -1.72 1.61 25.44
CA ALA A 160 -1.94 2.42 26.65
C ALA A 160 -0.89 3.54 26.89
N GLY A 161 -0.36 4.14 25.81
CA GLY A 161 0.68 5.18 25.89
C GLY A 161 2.12 4.67 25.90
N SER A 162 2.35 3.36 26.00
CA SER A 162 3.67 2.72 25.91
C SER A 162 4.19 2.80 24.46
N SER A 163 5.16 3.70 24.25
CA SER A 163 5.82 3.89 22.95
C SER A 163 6.50 2.61 22.43
N PRO A 164 7.21 1.81 23.26
CA PRO A 164 7.79 0.53 22.81
C PRO A 164 6.74 -0.50 22.37
N ALA A 165 5.63 -0.62 23.12
CA ALA A 165 4.54 -1.53 22.79
C ALA A 165 3.86 -1.17 21.45
N LEU A 166 3.57 0.11 21.26
CA LEU A 166 2.99 0.63 20.01
C LEU A 166 3.92 0.37 18.81
N ALA A 167 5.21 0.64 18.96
CA ALA A 167 6.20 0.37 17.92
C ALA A 167 6.26 -1.11 17.54
N LYS A 168 6.19 -2.00 18.55
CA LYS A 168 6.20 -3.46 18.35
C LYS A 168 4.96 -3.93 17.58
N ILE A 169 3.76 -3.53 17.99
CA ILE A 169 2.51 -3.91 17.29
C ILE A 169 2.51 -3.37 15.85
N ASN A 170 2.84 -2.08 15.67
CA ASN A 170 2.90 -1.47 14.33
C ASN A 170 3.89 -2.19 13.41
N THR A 171 5.00 -2.67 13.96
CA THR A 171 5.98 -3.48 13.21
C THR A 171 5.37 -4.79 12.74
N TYR A 172 4.68 -5.53 13.62
CA TYR A 172 4.04 -6.80 13.22
C TYR A 172 2.93 -6.60 12.19
N LEU A 173 2.07 -5.58 12.35
CA LEU A 173 1.03 -5.27 11.38
C LEU A 173 1.62 -4.89 10.01
N ARG A 174 2.68 -4.05 10.01
CA ARG A 174 3.39 -3.70 8.78
C ARG A 174 4.00 -4.93 8.10
N GLN A 175 4.61 -5.84 8.85
CA GLN A 175 5.17 -7.08 8.31
C GLN A 175 4.10 -7.93 7.63
N ILE A 176 2.93 -8.09 8.25
CA ILE A 176 1.79 -8.79 7.64
C ILE A 176 1.35 -8.12 6.34
N ASN A 177 1.20 -6.79 6.34
CA ASN A 177 0.81 -6.05 5.14
C ASN A 177 1.82 -6.25 3.99
N LEU A 178 3.12 -6.24 4.31
CA LEU A 178 4.17 -6.52 3.33
C LEU A 178 4.13 -7.96 2.82
N LEU A 179 3.94 -8.94 3.70
CA LEU A 179 3.80 -10.35 3.32
C LEU A 179 2.59 -10.56 2.40
N CYS A 180 1.42 -10.02 2.75
CA CYS A 180 0.23 -10.12 1.91
C CYS A 180 0.41 -9.41 0.57
N LYS A 181 1.02 -8.21 0.55
CA LYS A 181 1.31 -7.48 -0.70
C LYS A 181 2.22 -8.27 -1.66
N LEU A 182 3.08 -9.14 -1.13
CA LEU A 182 3.99 -9.98 -1.92
C LEU A 182 3.35 -11.32 -2.32
N LEU A 183 2.71 -12.01 -1.38
CA LEU A 183 2.28 -13.40 -1.54
C LEU A 183 0.85 -13.53 -2.10
N ALA A 184 -0.07 -12.63 -1.76
CA ALA A 184 -1.46 -12.71 -2.25
C ALA A 184 -1.55 -12.62 -3.78
N PRO A 185 -0.82 -11.72 -4.47
CA PRO A 185 -0.84 -11.68 -5.92
C PRO A 185 -0.23 -12.93 -6.56
N LEU A 186 0.77 -13.56 -5.92
CA LEU A 186 1.35 -14.83 -6.36
C LEU A 186 0.34 -15.97 -6.25
N PHE A 187 -0.39 -16.04 -5.14
CA PHE A 187 -1.47 -17.01 -4.94
C PHE A 187 -2.54 -16.91 -6.04
N VAL A 188 -3.02 -15.71 -6.35
CA VAL A 188 -4.00 -15.49 -7.42
C VAL A 188 -3.42 -15.84 -8.79
N SER A 189 -2.17 -15.46 -9.08
CA SER A 189 -1.51 -15.83 -10.33
C SER A 189 -1.44 -17.36 -10.51
N PHE A 190 -1.04 -18.10 -9.47
CA PHE A 190 -1.05 -19.57 -9.51
C PHE A 190 -2.45 -20.14 -9.71
N LEU A 191 -3.45 -19.60 -8.99
CA LEU A 191 -4.84 -20.04 -9.09
C LEU A 191 -5.37 -19.86 -10.52
N THR A 192 -5.18 -18.69 -11.11
CA THR A 192 -5.64 -18.40 -12.49
C THR A 192 -4.90 -19.24 -13.54
N VAL A 193 -3.60 -19.46 -13.40
CA VAL A 193 -2.85 -20.33 -14.33
C VAL A 193 -3.33 -21.78 -14.23
N LYS A 194 -3.56 -22.30 -13.03
CA LYS A 194 -3.93 -23.70 -12.85
C LYS A 194 -5.34 -24.01 -13.32
N TYR A 195 -6.28 -23.09 -13.09
CA TYR A 195 -7.71 -23.36 -13.24
C TYR A 195 -8.38 -22.60 -14.39
N ASP A 196 -7.83 -21.47 -14.84
CA ASP A 196 -8.46 -20.62 -15.87
C ASP A 196 -7.65 -20.55 -17.18
N SER A 197 -6.56 -21.30 -17.34
CA SER A 197 -5.73 -21.28 -18.58
C SER A 197 -6.39 -21.96 -19.79
N ARG A 198 -7.52 -22.64 -19.63
CA ARG A 198 -8.33 -23.17 -20.75
C ARG A 198 -9.49 -22.22 -20.97
N ASP A 199 -9.52 -21.58 -22.13
CA ASP A 199 -10.53 -20.59 -22.57
C ASP A 199 -12.00 -21.05 -22.49
N ASP A 200 -12.26 -22.32 -22.18
CA ASP A 200 -13.56 -22.98 -22.36
C ASP A 200 -14.26 -23.45 -21.07
N GLN A 201 -13.75 -23.07 -19.88
CA GLN A 201 -14.40 -23.45 -18.60
C GLN A 201 -14.76 -22.26 -17.70
N PRO A 202 -15.91 -22.35 -17.01
CA PRO A 202 -16.37 -21.30 -16.09
C PRO A 202 -15.36 -21.08 -14.97
N SER A 203 -15.15 -19.81 -14.65
CA SER A 203 -14.15 -19.23 -13.75
C SER A 203 -14.03 -19.91 -12.38
N VAL A 204 -13.38 -21.09 -12.33
CA VAL A 204 -13.12 -21.83 -11.09
C VAL A 204 -12.31 -20.95 -10.13
N SER A 205 -11.39 -20.12 -10.63
CA SER A 205 -10.65 -19.19 -9.78
C SER A 205 -11.56 -18.16 -9.09
N ILE A 206 -12.58 -17.61 -9.78
CA ILE A 206 -13.56 -16.69 -9.19
C ILE A 206 -14.38 -17.40 -8.13
N ALA A 207 -14.84 -18.61 -8.42
CA ALA A 207 -15.62 -19.41 -7.47
C ALA A 207 -14.81 -19.74 -6.20
N VAL A 208 -13.56 -20.16 -6.36
CA VAL A 208 -12.65 -20.42 -5.24
C VAL A 208 -12.42 -19.16 -4.40
N LEU A 209 -12.13 -18.02 -5.03
CA LEU A 209 -11.93 -16.76 -4.32
C LEU A 209 -13.21 -16.27 -3.62
N ALA A 210 -14.37 -16.48 -4.23
CA ALA A 210 -15.66 -16.15 -3.62
C ALA A 210 -15.93 -17.03 -2.39
N VAL A 211 -15.69 -18.34 -2.48
CA VAL A 211 -15.82 -19.27 -1.34
C VAL A 211 -14.86 -18.88 -0.22
N ILE A 212 -13.58 -18.59 -0.53
CA ILE A 212 -12.61 -18.10 0.46
C ILE A 212 -13.10 -16.79 1.10
N SER A 213 -13.67 -15.87 0.32
CA SER A 213 -14.22 -14.61 0.85
C SER A 213 -15.40 -14.85 1.81
N ILE A 214 -16.29 -15.81 1.51
CA ILE A 214 -17.40 -16.18 2.40
C ILE A 214 -16.87 -16.81 3.69
N LEU A 215 -15.96 -17.78 3.57
CA LEU A 215 -15.37 -18.46 4.73
C LEU A 215 -14.62 -17.47 5.64
N THR A 216 -13.81 -16.59 5.04
CA THR A 216 -13.09 -15.55 5.80
C THR A 216 -14.02 -14.50 6.36
N MET A 217 -15.15 -14.18 5.72
CA MET A 217 -16.17 -13.29 6.30
C MET A 217 -16.78 -13.86 7.59
N VAL A 218 -17.17 -15.14 7.57
CA VAL A 218 -17.71 -15.83 8.75
C VAL A 218 -16.66 -15.90 9.86
N PHE A 219 -15.44 -16.29 9.51
CA PHE A 219 -14.31 -16.33 10.43
C PHE A 219 -14.05 -14.95 11.05
N GLU A 220 -13.85 -13.91 10.25
CA GLU A 220 -13.48 -12.56 10.72
C GLU A 220 -14.58 -11.93 11.58
N MET A 221 -15.86 -12.20 11.29
CA MET A 221 -16.98 -11.69 12.08
C MET A 221 -17.05 -12.27 13.49
N TYR A 222 -16.72 -13.56 13.62
CA TYR A 222 -16.65 -14.23 14.91
C TYR A 222 -15.35 -13.89 15.63
N TRP A 223 -14.22 -13.97 14.93
CA TRP A 223 -12.88 -13.83 15.50
C TRP A 223 -12.60 -12.41 16.02
N ILE A 224 -13.15 -11.38 15.39
CA ILE A 224 -13.01 -10.01 15.89
C ILE A 224 -13.64 -9.80 17.27
N GLN A 225 -14.71 -10.54 17.61
CA GLN A 225 -15.29 -10.52 18.95
C GLN A 225 -14.29 -11.04 19.98
N ILE A 226 -13.64 -12.16 19.67
CA ILE A 226 -12.60 -12.75 20.53
C ILE A 226 -11.47 -11.74 20.74
N VAL A 227 -11.01 -11.08 19.67
CA VAL A 227 -9.97 -10.05 19.80
C VAL A 227 -10.42 -8.90 20.70
N TYR A 228 -11.66 -8.42 20.52
CA TYR A 228 -12.21 -7.31 21.30
C TYR A 228 -12.33 -7.65 22.80
N ASP A 229 -12.85 -8.84 23.13
CA ASP A 229 -13.05 -9.27 24.51
C ASP A 229 -11.71 -9.51 25.25
N ARG A 230 -10.64 -9.83 24.51
CA ARG A 230 -9.29 -9.98 25.08
C ARG A 230 -8.61 -8.66 25.44
N PHE A 231 -9.11 -7.54 24.91
CA PHE A 231 -8.57 -6.22 25.18
C PHE A 231 -9.63 -5.32 25.84
N PRO A 232 -9.91 -5.51 27.15
CA PRO A 232 -10.96 -4.75 27.85
C PRO A 232 -10.72 -3.23 27.84
N MET A 233 -9.47 -2.80 27.68
CA MET A 233 -9.11 -1.39 27.48
C MET A 233 -9.78 -0.74 26.26
N LEU A 234 -10.14 -1.50 25.23
CA LEU A 234 -10.91 -0.98 24.09
C LEU A 234 -12.32 -0.57 24.52
N ALA A 235 -12.97 -1.38 25.36
CA ALA A 235 -14.30 -1.08 25.90
C ALA A 235 -14.24 0.08 26.91
N ALA A 236 -13.22 0.12 27.77
CA ALA A 236 -13.01 1.21 28.71
C ALA A 236 -12.80 2.56 28.00
N GLU A 237 -11.99 2.58 26.94
CA GLU A 237 -11.78 3.79 26.13
C GLU A 237 -13.05 4.21 25.38
N GLN A 238 -13.86 3.26 24.91
CA GLN A 238 -15.15 3.55 24.30
C GLN A 238 -16.08 4.24 25.30
N GLN A 239 -16.22 3.70 26.51
CA GLN A 239 -17.03 4.32 27.58
C GLN A 239 -16.53 5.72 27.93
N ARG A 240 -15.20 5.91 28.01
CA ARG A 240 -14.60 7.23 28.23
C ARG A 240 -14.99 8.22 27.13
N LYS A 241 -14.91 7.82 25.85
CA LYS A 241 -15.32 8.65 24.70
C LYS A 241 -16.81 8.98 24.75
N ASP A 242 -17.65 8.03 25.15
CA ASP A 242 -19.10 8.23 25.22
C ASP A 242 -19.49 9.19 26.36
N ASN A 243 -18.83 9.10 27.52
CA ASN A 243 -19.02 10.03 28.65
C ASN A 243 -18.54 11.47 28.33
N LEU A 244 -17.47 11.62 27.55
CA LEU A 244 -16.99 12.93 27.09
C LEU A 244 -17.94 13.57 26.07
N LYS A 245 -18.52 12.77 25.17
CA LYS A 245 -19.49 13.24 24.16
C LYS A 245 -20.77 13.82 24.79
N SER A 246 -21.13 13.43 26.01
CA SER A 246 -22.26 14.00 26.76
C SER A 246 -21.99 15.37 27.38
N ASN A 247 -20.72 15.75 27.60
CA ASN A 247 -20.35 16.93 28.40
C ASN A 247 -19.72 18.10 27.61
N GLU A 248 -19.44 17.98 26.31
CA GLU A 248 -18.81 19.06 25.53
C GLU A 248 -19.71 19.64 24.41
N PRO A 249 -19.79 20.99 24.27
CA PRO A 249 -20.27 21.61 23.04
C PRO A 249 -19.29 21.31 21.90
N ARG A 250 -19.81 20.69 20.83
CA ARG A 250 -19.04 20.27 19.64
C ARG A 250 -18.16 21.39 19.07
N GLN A 251 -16.87 21.40 19.36
CA GLN A 251 -15.89 22.06 18.51
C GLN A 251 -15.39 21.09 17.44
N PRO A 252 -15.58 21.39 16.14
CA PRO A 252 -15.10 20.53 15.08
C PRO A 252 -13.61 20.78 14.85
N GLN A 253 -12.72 20.09 15.56
CA GLN A 253 -11.31 20.04 15.15
C GLN A 253 -11.18 19.15 13.91
N THR A 254 -11.39 19.82 12.78
CA THR A 254 -11.70 19.24 11.49
C THR A 254 -10.71 19.73 10.47
N SER A 255 -9.81 18.87 10.06
CA SER A 255 -9.12 19.09 8.80
C SER A 255 -9.08 17.77 8.04
N SER A 256 -9.81 17.71 6.93
CA SER A 256 -9.71 16.58 6.01
C SER A 256 -8.29 16.43 5.50
N ILE A 257 -7.89 15.22 5.08
CA ILE A 257 -6.62 15.04 4.37
C ILE A 257 -6.56 15.97 3.15
N LEU A 258 -7.69 16.24 2.49
CA LEU A 258 -7.78 17.21 1.40
C LEU A 258 -7.58 18.66 1.86
N GLN A 259 -8.16 19.08 2.99
CA GLN A 259 -7.90 20.41 3.58
C GLN A 259 -6.47 20.53 4.13
N ARG A 260 -5.87 19.45 4.66
CA ARG A 260 -4.46 19.39 5.06
C ARG A 260 -3.53 19.41 3.85
N ALA A 261 -3.88 18.68 2.79
CA ALA A 261 -3.21 18.70 1.50
C ALA A 261 -3.32 20.07 0.81
N LEU A 262 -4.32 20.87 1.14
CA LEU A 262 -4.45 22.25 0.68
C LEU A 262 -3.93 23.28 1.70
N ASN A 263 -3.47 22.85 2.89
CA ASN A 263 -2.99 23.77 3.91
C ASN A 263 -1.57 24.23 3.58
N LEU A 264 -1.46 25.42 2.98
CA LEU A 264 -0.20 26.01 2.54
C LEU A 264 0.84 26.11 3.66
N LYS A 265 0.43 26.34 4.91
CA LYS A 265 1.36 26.45 6.05
C LYS A 265 2.08 25.13 6.33
N ASP A 266 1.37 24.02 6.23
CA ASP A 266 1.91 22.69 6.51
C ASP A 266 2.88 22.26 5.41
N TRP A 267 2.58 22.60 4.16
CA TRP A 267 3.50 22.42 3.04
C TRP A 267 4.74 23.29 3.15
N GLN A 268 4.60 24.56 3.53
CA GLN A 268 5.74 25.44 3.74
C GLN A 268 6.67 24.93 4.84
N GLU A 269 6.11 24.39 5.93
CA GLU A 269 6.89 23.74 6.98
C GLU A 269 7.59 22.49 6.45
N PHE A 270 6.86 21.61 5.73
CA PHE A 270 7.41 20.38 5.19
C PHE A 270 8.55 20.62 4.18
N VAL A 271 8.39 21.57 3.25
CA VAL A 271 9.40 21.91 2.22
C VAL A 271 10.71 22.41 2.83
N ARG A 272 10.65 23.05 4.00
CA ARG A 272 11.85 23.55 4.70
C ARG A 272 12.68 22.42 5.32
N LEU A 273 12.06 21.27 5.61
CA LEU A 273 12.77 20.15 6.21
C LEU A 273 13.79 19.55 5.24
N PRO A 274 14.98 19.15 5.71
CA PRO A 274 16.00 18.54 4.85
C PRO A 274 15.49 17.28 4.17
N VAL A 275 14.66 16.49 4.86
CA VAL A 275 14.10 15.23 4.36
C VAL A 275 13.09 15.40 3.21
N PHE A 276 12.60 16.62 2.94
CA PHE A 276 11.62 16.87 1.90
C PHE A 276 12.05 16.36 0.52
N LEU A 277 13.31 16.58 0.12
CA LEU A 277 13.82 16.11 -1.17
C LEU A 277 13.83 14.57 -1.24
N SER A 278 14.15 13.91 -0.13
CA SER A 278 14.06 12.45 -0.02
C SER A 278 12.60 11.98 -0.16
N SER A 279 11.64 12.70 0.42
CA SER A 279 10.20 12.46 0.26
C SER A 279 9.71 12.66 -1.18
N VAL A 280 10.16 13.72 -1.87
CA VAL A 280 9.84 13.95 -3.29
C VAL A 280 10.37 12.81 -4.15
N SER A 281 11.58 12.34 -3.86
CA SER A 281 12.19 11.21 -4.57
C SER A 281 11.34 9.95 -4.48
N ILE A 282 10.93 9.51 -3.27
CA ILE A 282 10.10 8.31 -3.15
C ILE A 282 8.73 8.50 -3.80
N SER A 283 8.14 9.70 -3.76
CA SER A 283 6.86 9.96 -4.43
C SER A 283 6.94 9.80 -5.94
N LEU A 284 8.04 10.23 -6.57
CA LEU A 284 8.25 10.04 -8.02
C LEU A 284 8.33 8.56 -8.42
N LEU A 285 8.77 7.68 -7.53
CA LEU A 285 8.81 6.23 -7.77
C LEU A 285 7.41 5.60 -7.86
N TYR A 286 6.37 6.23 -7.29
CA TYR A 286 4.98 5.75 -7.38
C TYR A 286 4.35 6.04 -8.75
N LEU A 287 4.91 6.99 -9.52
CA LEU A 287 4.54 7.26 -10.91
C LEU A 287 5.26 6.27 -11.86
N THR A 288 5.19 4.97 -11.58
CA THR A 288 5.80 3.94 -12.44
C THR A 288 4.77 2.91 -12.86
N VAL A 289 4.69 2.65 -14.17
CA VAL A 289 3.95 1.52 -14.74
C VAL A 289 4.84 0.29 -14.93
N LEU A 290 6.15 0.38 -14.62
CA LEU A 290 7.14 -0.69 -14.83
C LEU A 290 7.26 -1.61 -13.60
N SER A 291 6.11 -2.06 -13.11
CA SER A 291 5.97 -2.96 -11.97
C SER A 291 5.04 -4.11 -12.34
N PHE A 292 5.22 -5.31 -11.77
CA PHE A 292 4.30 -6.45 -11.97
C PHE A 292 2.95 -6.26 -11.23
N GLU A 293 2.33 -5.13 -11.50
CA GLU A 293 1.01 -4.70 -11.06
C GLU A 293 0.05 -4.74 -12.25
N GLY A 294 -1.23 -4.40 -12.01
CA GLY A 294 -2.31 -4.56 -13.00
C GLY A 294 -1.95 -3.99 -14.38
N THR A 295 -1.48 -2.75 -14.47
CA THR A 295 -1.23 -2.09 -15.76
C THR A 295 -0.19 -2.79 -16.64
N MET A 296 0.99 -3.11 -16.09
CA MET A 296 2.05 -3.79 -16.84
C MET A 296 1.63 -5.20 -17.24
N LEU A 297 0.98 -5.92 -16.32
CA LEU A 297 0.47 -7.26 -16.62
C LEU A 297 -0.57 -7.20 -17.75
N GLY A 298 -1.38 -6.14 -17.78
CA GLY A 298 -2.30 -5.87 -18.87
C GLY A 298 -1.60 -5.74 -20.20
N TYR A 299 -0.56 -4.90 -20.25
CA TYR A 299 0.26 -4.77 -21.44
C TYR A 299 0.93 -6.09 -21.85
N LEU A 300 1.53 -6.82 -20.91
CA LEU A 300 2.20 -8.10 -21.19
C LEU A 300 1.24 -9.15 -21.75
N LYS A 301 -0.01 -9.19 -21.28
CA LYS A 301 -1.03 -10.08 -21.85
C LYS A 301 -1.37 -9.74 -23.30
N THR A 302 -1.29 -8.47 -23.71
CA THR A 302 -1.49 -8.09 -25.13
C THR A 302 -0.34 -8.51 -26.05
N LEU A 303 0.79 -8.94 -25.47
CA LEU A 303 1.93 -9.47 -26.20
C LEU A 303 1.89 -11.00 -26.34
N ASP A 304 0.78 -11.65 -25.93
CA ASP A 304 0.57 -13.10 -25.99
C ASP A 304 1.63 -13.93 -25.25
N PHE A 305 2.21 -13.38 -24.18
CA PHE A 305 3.02 -14.18 -23.26
C PHE A 305 2.16 -15.20 -22.54
N ARG A 306 2.68 -16.43 -22.40
CA ARG A 306 1.98 -17.50 -21.69
C ARG A 306 1.72 -17.11 -20.23
N ASP A 307 0.53 -17.42 -19.74
CA ASP A 307 0.09 -17.06 -18.38
C ASP A 307 0.96 -17.72 -17.29
N ASP A 308 1.44 -18.94 -17.51
CA ASP A 308 2.36 -19.65 -16.59
C ASP A 308 3.72 -18.95 -16.49
N PHE A 309 4.24 -18.48 -17.62
CA PHE A 309 5.47 -17.70 -17.64
C PHE A 309 5.32 -16.36 -16.91
N LEU A 310 4.22 -15.64 -17.14
CA LEU A 310 3.93 -14.36 -16.46
C LEU A 310 3.81 -14.55 -14.93
N ALA A 311 3.16 -15.63 -14.48
CA ALA A 311 3.08 -15.98 -13.07
C ALA A 311 4.47 -16.30 -12.47
N GLY A 312 5.30 -17.05 -13.19
CA GLY A 312 6.68 -17.35 -12.78
C GLY A 312 7.54 -16.10 -12.64
N MET A 313 7.48 -15.19 -13.62
CA MET A 313 8.21 -13.93 -13.60
C MET A 313 7.79 -13.00 -12.46
N ARG A 314 6.51 -13.03 -12.09
CA ARG A 314 6.04 -12.36 -10.89
C ARG A 314 6.62 -12.98 -9.61
N GLY A 315 6.66 -14.31 -9.52
CA GLY A 315 7.32 -15.00 -8.41
C GLY A 315 8.76 -14.53 -8.25
N LEU A 316 9.50 -14.40 -9.36
CA LEU A 316 10.85 -13.85 -9.36
C LEU A 316 10.90 -12.39 -8.85
N CYS A 317 9.91 -11.56 -9.18
CA CYS A 317 9.81 -10.19 -8.67
C CYS A 317 9.55 -10.12 -7.17
N VAL A 318 8.82 -11.08 -6.61
CA VAL A 318 8.64 -11.20 -5.16
C VAL A 318 9.96 -11.58 -4.48
N VAL A 319 10.67 -12.58 -5.02
CA VAL A 319 11.97 -13.02 -4.49
C VAL A 319 12.99 -11.88 -4.51
N THR A 320 13.13 -11.18 -5.64
CA THR A 320 14.03 -10.03 -5.76
C THR A 320 13.63 -8.85 -4.85
N GLY A 321 12.32 -8.63 -4.63
CA GLY A 321 11.86 -7.66 -3.64
C GLY A 321 12.26 -8.02 -2.21
N LEU A 322 12.13 -9.30 -1.82
CA LEU A 322 12.59 -9.80 -0.52
C LEU A 322 14.12 -9.70 -0.37
N ILE A 323 14.87 -9.95 -1.44
CA ILE A 323 16.32 -9.72 -1.43
C ILE A 323 16.62 -8.24 -1.16
N GLY A 324 15.86 -7.30 -1.75
CA GLY A 324 15.99 -5.87 -1.46
C GLY A 324 15.81 -5.51 0.01
N THR A 325 14.85 -6.14 0.70
CA THR A 325 14.64 -5.90 2.13
C THR A 325 15.79 -6.46 2.97
N LEU A 326 16.31 -7.64 2.62
CA LEU A 326 17.46 -8.26 3.28
C LEU A 326 18.77 -7.48 3.06
N VAL A 327 18.97 -6.93 1.85
CA VAL A 327 20.16 -6.14 1.50
C VAL A 327 20.19 -4.78 2.21
N THR A 328 19.05 -4.26 2.65
CA THR A 328 18.95 -2.93 3.26
C THR A 328 19.83 -2.77 4.50
N VAL A 329 19.76 -3.71 5.45
CA VAL A 329 20.53 -3.65 6.71
C VAL A 329 22.05 -3.66 6.47
N PRO A 330 22.63 -4.63 5.71
CA PRO A 330 24.07 -4.61 5.45
C PRO A 330 24.51 -3.40 4.62
N LEU A 331 23.66 -2.92 3.70
CA LEU A 331 23.94 -1.72 2.91
C LEU A 331 24.02 -0.47 3.79
N GLU A 332 23.04 -0.27 4.69
CA GLU A 332 23.05 0.84 5.65
C GLU A 332 24.23 0.77 6.62
N ARG A 333 24.59 -0.43 7.12
CA ARG A 333 25.74 -0.59 8.03
C ARG A 333 27.07 -0.21 7.37
N LYS A 334 27.23 -0.49 6.07
CA LYS A 334 28.49 -0.21 5.34
C LYS A 334 28.57 1.21 4.80
N LEU A 335 27.48 1.73 4.24
CA LEU A 335 27.49 3.02 3.53
C LEU A 335 26.91 4.16 4.37
N GLY A 336 26.14 3.87 5.42
CA GLY A 336 25.29 4.86 6.09
C GLY A 336 24.02 5.14 5.29
N SER A 337 22.98 5.64 5.97
CA SER A 337 21.62 5.73 5.43
C SER A 337 21.54 6.52 4.10
N ALA A 338 22.12 7.74 4.04
CA ALA A 338 22.03 8.59 2.86
C ALA A 338 22.73 7.98 1.61
N ARG A 339 23.93 7.40 1.77
CA ARG A 339 24.63 6.73 0.64
C ARG A 339 23.96 5.43 0.24
N ALA A 340 23.45 4.68 1.21
CA ALA A 340 22.67 3.47 0.96
C ALA A 340 21.42 3.80 0.11
N GLY A 341 20.69 4.86 0.46
CA GLY A 341 19.54 5.31 -0.34
C GLY A 341 19.93 5.70 -1.78
N SER A 342 21.05 6.40 -1.95
CA SER A 342 21.56 6.76 -3.28
C SER A 342 21.93 5.52 -4.10
N TRP A 343 22.59 4.53 -3.49
CA TRP A 343 22.91 3.27 -4.16
C TRP A 343 21.62 2.54 -4.59
N SER A 344 20.63 2.46 -3.71
CA SER A 344 19.38 1.73 -3.97
C SER A 344 18.60 2.34 -5.13
N ILE A 345 18.43 3.66 -5.17
CA ILE A 345 17.68 4.32 -6.26
C ILE A 345 18.44 4.30 -7.60
N TRP A 346 19.76 4.46 -7.60
CA TRP A 346 20.55 4.36 -8.83
C TRP A 346 20.65 2.92 -9.34
N SER A 347 20.75 1.93 -8.45
CA SER A 347 20.65 0.53 -8.84
C SER A 347 19.31 0.25 -9.52
N MET A 348 18.20 0.81 -9.02
CA MET A 348 16.90 0.71 -9.68
C MET A 348 16.90 1.33 -11.09
N VAL A 349 17.42 2.56 -11.25
CA VAL A 349 17.53 3.23 -12.57
C VAL A 349 18.34 2.38 -13.56
N VAL A 350 19.51 1.89 -13.14
CA VAL A 350 20.39 1.06 -13.99
C VAL A 350 19.69 -0.22 -14.42
N CYS A 351 18.97 -0.88 -13.52
CA CYS A 351 18.19 -2.08 -13.85
C CYS A 351 17.03 -1.81 -14.82
N LEU A 352 16.52 -0.58 -14.91
CA LEU A 352 15.47 -0.20 -15.86
C LEU A 352 15.99 0.22 -17.24
N LEU A 353 17.30 0.46 -17.41
CA LEU A 353 17.88 0.72 -18.74
C LEU A 353 17.66 -0.44 -19.73
N PRO A 354 17.90 -1.72 -19.36
CA PRO A 354 17.51 -2.88 -20.16
C PRO A 354 16.04 -2.89 -20.58
N VAL A 355 15.15 -2.45 -19.68
CA VAL A 355 13.71 -2.38 -19.95
C VAL A 355 13.42 -1.37 -21.06
N MET A 356 14.11 -0.22 -21.06
CA MET A 356 14.00 0.75 -22.16
C MET A 356 14.58 0.20 -23.46
N ALA A 357 15.72 -0.49 -23.41
CA ALA A 357 16.29 -1.14 -24.59
C ALA A 357 15.32 -2.17 -25.20
N SER A 358 14.59 -2.90 -24.37
CA SER A 358 13.53 -3.82 -24.83
C SER A 358 12.42 -3.09 -25.61
N PHE A 359 11.92 -1.96 -25.10
CA PHE A 359 10.85 -1.21 -25.76
C PHE A 359 11.27 -0.53 -27.07
N TYR A 360 12.51 -0.04 -27.16
CA TYR A 360 12.93 0.86 -28.23
C TYR A 360 13.90 0.25 -29.25
N ILE A 361 14.66 -0.80 -28.87
CA ILE A 361 15.71 -1.38 -29.72
C ILE A 361 15.33 -2.80 -30.16
N PHE A 362 15.12 -3.70 -29.20
CA PHE A 362 14.98 -5.14 -29.49
C PHE A 362 13.55 -5.59 -29.77
N GLY A 363 12.57 -4.84 -29.25
CA GLY A 363 11.17 -5.22 -29.25
C GLY A 363 10.87 -6.26 -28.15
N PRO A 364 9.79 -6.08 -27.37
CA PRO A 364 9.50 -6.92 -26.21
C PRO A 364 9.12 -8.37 -26.59
N ARG A 365 8.73 -8.63 -27.85
CA ARG A 365 8.41 -9.96 -28.36
C ARG A 365 9.65 -10.81 -28.68
N ASN A 366 10.79 -10.18 -28.95
CA ASN A 366 12.04 -10.89 -29.20
C ASN A 366 12.53 -11.55 -27.91
N THR A 367 13.18 -12.72 -27.98
CA THR A 367 13.68 -13.45 -26.80
C THR A 367 14.65 -12.60 -25.96
N LEU A 368 15.57 -11.88 -26.62
CA LEU A 368 16.48 -10.95 -25.96
C LEU A 368 15.70 -9.75 -25.36
N GLY A 369 14.76 -9.19 -26.10
CA GLY A 369 13.93 -8.08 -25.61
C GLY A 369 13.08 -8.48 -24.40
N ALA A 370 12.46 -9.65 -24.43
CA ALA A 370 11.75 -10.22 -23.29
C ALA A 370 12.70 -10.43 -22.11
N GLY A 371 13.87 -11.05 -22.32
CA GLY A 371 14.88 -11.22 -21.26
C GLY A 371 15.27 -9.90 -20.58
N LEU A 372 15.52 -8.84 -21.36
CA LEU A 372 15.85 -7.52 -20.85
C LEU A 372 14.67 -6.85 -20.11
N LEU A 373 13.45 -7.02 -20.61
CA LEU A 373 12.22 -6.50 -20.00
C LEU A 373 11.97 -7.14 -18.63
N PHE A 374 11.87 -8.47 -18.63
CA PHE A 374 11.56 -9.28 -17.46
C PHE A 374 12.68 -9.24 -16.42
N GLY A 375 13.93 -9.40 -16.86
CA GLY A 375 15.11 -9.35 -15.99
C GLY A 375 15.33 -7.97 -15.38
N GLY A 376 15.24 -6.90 -16.18
CA GLY A 376 15.39 -5.53 -15.71
C GLY A 376 14.32 -5.15 -14.69
N MET A 377 13.05 -5.48 -14.96
CA MET A 377 11.96 -5.25 -14.00
C MET A 377 12.17 -6.03 -12.70
N ALA A 378 12.55 -7.31 -12.76
CA ALA A 378 12.80 -8.11 -11.55
C ALA A 378 13.96 -7.54 -10.73
N LEU A 379 15.12 -7.29 -11.35
CA LEU A 379 16.29 -6.75 -10.65
C LEU A 379 16.05 -5.35 -10.07
N SER A 380 15.22 -4.52 -10.73
CA SER A 380 14.86 -3.19 -10.23
C SER A 380 14.15 -3.24 -8.86
N ARG A 381 13.50 -4.37 -8.52
CA ARG A 381 12.82 -4.54 -7.22
C ARG A 381 13.79 -4.53 -6.03
N VAL A 382 15.03 -4.97 -6.21
CA VAL A 382 16.05 -4.92 -5.15
C VAL A 382 16.30 -3.47 -4.73
N GLY A 383 16.54 -2.59 -5.72
CA GLY A 383 16.75 -1.16 -5.49
C GLY A 383 15.51 -0.46 -4.95
N LEU A 384 14.32 -0.75 -5.50
CA LEU A 384 13.05 -0.17 -5.07
C LEU A 384 12.74 -0.44 -3.60
N TRP A 385 12.73 -1.72 -3.19
CA TRP A 385 12.37 -2.10 -1.82
C TRP A 385 13.43 -1.66 -0.81
N SER A 386 14.70 -1.65 -1.21
CA SER A 386 15.75 -1.11 -0.35
C SER A 386 15.62 0.40 -0.15
N PHE A 387 15.36 1.14 -1.22
CA PHE A 387 15.15 2.58 -1.15
C PHE A 387 13.92 2.94 -0.31
N ASP A 388 12.81 2.22 -0.45
CA ASP A 388 11.58 2.44 0.33
C ASP A 388 11.82 2.32 1.85
N LEU A 389 12.54 1.27 2.27
CA LEU A 389 12.87 1.05 3.68
C LEU A 389 13.80 2.13 4.23
N ILE A 390 14.85 2.46 3.48
CA ILE A 390 15.82 3.48 3.86
C ILE A 390 15.15 4.85 3.95
N GLN A 391 14.34 5.22 2.95
CA GLN A 391 13.64 6.48 2.91
C GLN A 391 12.61 6.59 4.04
N THR A 392 11.85 5.53 4.30
CA THR A 392 10.89 5.51 5.41
C THR A 392 11.62 5.77 6.73
N LYS A 393 12.76 5.12 6.95
CA LYS A 393 13.58 5.34 8.13
C LYS A 393 14.12 6.76 8.20
N GLN A 394 14.63 7.32 7.11
CA GLN A 394 15.09 8.72 7.04
C GLN A 394 13.97 9.71 7.43
N LEU A 395 12.75 9.48 6.95
CA LEU A 395 11.59 10.27 7.33
C LEU A 395 11.28 10.15 8.83
N GLN A 396 11.28 8.92 9.36
CA GLN A 396 11.00 8.67 10.77
C GLN A 396 12.07 9.31 11.68
N ASP A 397 13.34 9.16 11.34
CA ASP A 397 14.45 9.74 12.09
C ASP A 397 14.40 11.26 12.06
N ALA A 398 14.17 11.87 10.88
CA ALA A 398 14.07 13.32 10.72
C ALA A 398 12.86 13.94 11.45
N LEU A 399 11.79 13.17 11.66
CA LEU A 399 10.57 13.64 12.33
C LEU A 399 10.45 13.18 13.79
N SER A 400 11.40 12.39 14.30
CA SER A 400 11.31 11.76 15.61
C SER A 400 11.04 12.73 16.76
N SER A 401 11.69 13.90 16.75
CA SER A 401 11.58 14.97 17.74
C SER A 401 10.54 16.04 17.39
N HIS A 402 9.89 15.96 16.24
CA HIS A 402 9.05 17.03 15.73
C HIS A 402 7.59 16.88 16.20
N ALA A 403 7.06 17.91 16.86
CA ALA A 403 5.69 17.91 17.42
C ALA A 403 4.59 17.54 16.40
N ARG A 404 4.81 17.84 15.11
CA ARG A 404 3.85 17.60 14.02
C ARG A 404 4.19 16.41 13.12
N ARG A 405 5.02 15.46 13.59
CA ARG A 405 5.52 14.30 12.80
C ARG A 405 4.45 13.54 12.02
N ASN A 406 3.27 13.34 12.60
CA ASN A 406 2.17 12.63 11.97
C ASN A 406 1.58 13.41 10.80
N THR A 407 1.47 14.74 10.92
CA THR A 407 1.00 15.62 9.84
C THR A 407 1.98 15.60 8.67
N LEU A 408 3.27 15.72 8.95
CA LEU A 408 4.31 15.76 7.91
C LEU A 408 4.46 14.40 7.20
N THR A 409 4.35 13.30 7.94
CA THR A 409 4.27 11.95 7.35
C THR A 409 3.06 11.82 6.44
N ALA A 410 1.90 12.38 6.82
CA ALA A 410 0.70 12.36 5.99
C ALA A 410 0.84 13.18 4.69
N LEU A 411 1.64 14.26 4.70
CA LEU A 411 1.94 15.01 3.48
C LEU A 411 2.76 14.17 2.48
N GLN A 412 3.77 13.43 2.94
CA GLN A 412 4.50 12.50 2.07
C GLN A 412 3.56 11.44 1.47
N LEU A 413 2.69 10.84 2.28
CA LEU A 413 1.72 9.85 1.79
C LEU A 413 0.79 10.47 0.74
N THR A 414 0.38 11.73 0.93
CA THR A 414 -0.42 12.47 -0.05
C THR A 414 0.33 12.62 -1.38
N MET A 415 1.62 12.96 -1.35
CA MET A 415 2.45 13.04 -2.57
C MET A 415 2.52 11.69 -3.29
N GLN A 416 2.69 10.59 -2.56
CA GLN A 416 2.70 9.24 -3.13
C GLN A 416 1.35 8.89 -3.77
N SER A 417 0.24 9.20 -3.09
CA SER A 417 -1.11 8.96 -3.63
C SER A 417 -1.40 9.81 -4.88
N VAL A 418 -0.93 11.05 -4.96
CA VAL A 418 -1.03 11.88 -6.16
C VAL A 418 -0.23 11.29 -7.32
N ALA A 419 1.00 10.84 -7.07
CA ALA A 419 1.82 10.17 -8.08
C ALA A 419 1.16 8.87 -8.59
N ASP A 420 0.54 8.09 -7.71
CA ASP A 420 -0.20 6.89 -8.08
C ASP A 420 -1.47 7.21 -8.89
N LEU A 421 -2.19 8.29 -8.59
CA LEU A 421 -3.29 8.78 -9.42
C LEU A 421 -2.82 9.19 -10.81
N LEU A 422 -1.71 9.93 -10.90
CA LEU A 422 -1.11 10.35 -12.16
C LEU A 422 -0.69 9.15 -13.01
N LYS A 423 -0.24 8.05 -12.39
CA LYS A 423 0.03 6.78 -13.08
C LYS A 423 -1.21 6.25 -13.78
N TYR A 424 -2.38 6.24 -13.13
CA TYR A 424 -3.62 5.80 -13.77
C TYR A 424 -4.09 6.78 -14.85
N VAL A 425 -3.94 8.10 -14.64
CA VAL A 425 -4.26 9.10 -15.67
C VAL A 425 -3.41 8.89 -16.91
N LEU A 426 -2.10 8.67 -16.74
CA LEU A 426 -1.19 8.36 -17.82
C LEU A 426 -1.65 7.16 -18.65
N THR A 427 -2.12 6.09 -18.00
CA THR A 427 -2.56 4.86 -18.69
C THR A 427 -3.98 4.95 -19.25
N MET A 428 -4.81 5.87 -18.74
CA MET A 428 -6.09 6.23 -19.37
C MET A 428 -5.86 7.02 -20.67
N VAL A 429 -4.95 8.00 -20.65
CA VAL A 429 -4.56 8.77 -21.84
C VAL A 429 -3.86 7.88 -22.87
N LEU A 430 -2.95 7.02 -22.41
CA LEU A 430 -2.21 6.04 -23.22
C LEU A 430 -2.85 4.65 -23.16
N SER A 431 -4.17 4.58 -23.39
CA SER A 431 -4.96 3.35 -23.21
C SER A 431 -4.69 2.25 -24.24
N ARG A 432 -4.12 2.61 -25.40
CA ARG A 432 -3.79 1.62 -26.45
C ARG A 432 -2.48 0.91 -26.13
N PRO A 433 -2.41 -0.44 -26.18
CA PRO A 433 -1.18 -1.18 -25.88
C PRO A 433 0.02 -0.77 -26.74
N SER A 434 -0.19 -0.35 -27.99
CA SER A 434 0.87 0.16 -28.86
C SER A 434 1.55 1.45 -28.36
N GLN A 435 0.84 2.23 -27.53
CA GLN A 435 1.34 3.46 -26.94
C GLN A 435 2.05 3.21 -25.59
N PHE A 436 1.99 2.00 -25.05
CA PHE A 436 2.49 1.69 -23.71
C PHE A 436 3.99 2.00 -23.53
N ARG A 437 4.79 1.93 -24.60
CA ARG A 437 6.21 2.35 -24.58
C ARG A 437 6.41 3.78 -24.08
N TRP A 438 5.46 4.69 -24.34
CA TRP A 438 5.50 6.07 -23.86
C TRP A 438 5.19 6.14 -22.37
N ALA A 439 4.26 5.33 -21.85
CA ALA A 439 4.01 5.21 -20.42
C ALA A 439 5.24 4.64 -19.69
N GLY A 440 5.91 3.66 -20.30
CA GLY A 440 7.19 3.12 -19.84
C GLY A 440 8.30 4.18 -19.80
N LEU A 441 8.39 5.05 -20.82
CA LEU A 441 9.35 6.15 -20.84
C LEU A 441 9.08 7.19 -19.75
N VAL A 442 7.83 7.62 -19.57
CA VAL A 442 7.45 8.54 -18.49
C VAL A 442 7.81 7.94 -17.12
N SER A 443 7.60 6.64 -16.94
CA SER A 443 7.99 5.94 -15.71
C SER A 443 9.50 5.97 -15.49
N PHE A 444 10.28 5.66 -16.53
CA PHE A 444 11.75 5.70 -16.45
C PHE A 444 12.27 7.12 -16.15
N VAL A 445 11.71 8.13 -16.79
CA VAL A 445 12.03 9.54 -16.52
C VAL A 445 11.65 9.93 -15.10
N SER A 446 10.50 9.49 -14.59
CA SER A 446 10.08 9.76 -13.21
C SER A 446 11.04 9.14 -12.20
N VAL A 447 11.39 7.86 -12.36
CA VAL A 447 12.35 7.17 -11.47
C VAL A 447 13.74 7.82 -11.53
N SER A 448 14.20 8.18 -12.73
CA SER A 448 15.48 8.88 -12.91
C SER A 448 15.47 10.28 -12.29
N SER A 449 14.36 11.00 -12.41
CA SER A 449 14.16 12.31 -11.77
C SER A 449 14.17 12.16 -10.24
N GLY A 450 13.55 11.10 -9.71
CA GLY A 450 13.65 10.74 -8.30
C GLY A 450 15.10 10.54 -7.87
N ALA A 451 15.89 9.75 -8.62
CA ALA A 451 17.31 9.53 -8.34
C ALA A 451 18.11 10.84 -8.33
N VAL A 452 17.86 11.75 -9.27
CA VAL A 452 18.51 13.07 -9.34
C VAL A 452 18.10 13.95 -8.15
N VAL A 453 16.81 14.00 -7.81
CA VAL A 453 16.32 14.74 -6.63
C VAL A 453 16.94 14.19 -5.34
N TYR A 454 17.11 12.86 -5.25
CA TYR A 454 17.81 12.24 -4.13
C TYR A 454 19.30 12.60 -4.06
N LEU A 455 19.97 12.80 -5.20
CA LEU A 455 21.34 13.33 -5.20
C LEU A 455 21.41 14.76 -4.65
N LEU A 456 20.39 15.59 -4.91
CA LEU A 456 20.30 16.93 -4.31
C LEU A 456 20.12 16.84 -2.79
N TYR A 457 19.30 15.89 -2.31
CA TYR A 457 19.18 15.56 -0.89
C TYR A 457 20.54 15.16 -0.30
N LEU A 458 21.24 14.21 -0.93
CA LEU A 458 22.56 13.73 -0.50
C LEU A 458 23.58 14.87 -0.43
N ARG A 459 23.58 15.77 -1.41
CA ARG A 459 24.46 16.94 -1.43
C ARG A 459 24.13 17.91 -0.29
N LYS A 460 22.85 18.15 -0.02
CA LYS A 460 22.41 19.04 1.08
C LYS A 460 22.78 18.48 2.45
N GLU A 461 22.74 17.16 2.63
CA GLU A 461 23.05 16.51 3.90
C GLU A 461 24.56 16.37 4.16
N ARG A 462 25.39 16.27 3.11
CA ARG A 462 26.85 16.01 3.25
C ARG A 462 27.78 17.09 2.70
N GLY A 463 27.30 18.08 1.96
CA GLY A 463 28.12 19.08 1.26
C GLY A 463 28.79 18.60 -0.05
N HIS A 464 29.06 17.30 -0.22
CA HIS A 464 29.70 16.70 -1.41
C HIS A 464 29.04 15.39 -1.87
N ILE A 465 29.05 15.13 -3.19
CA ILE A 465 28.38 13.97 -3.82
C ILE A 465 29.30 12.73 -3.87
N PHE A 466 30.59 12.92 -4.11
CA PHE A 466 31.61 11.87 -4.19
C PHE A 466 32.71 12.09 -3.15
N HIS A 467 33.14 11.02 -2.46
CA HIS A 467 34.50 11.00 -1.91
C HIS A 467 35.43 10.62 -3.06
N PRO A 468 36.46 11.42 -3.41
CA PRO A 468 37.56 10.86 -4.17
C PRO A 468 38.16 9.69 -3.36
N PRO A 469 38.54 8.56 -4.00
CA PRO A 469 38.98 7.33 -3.32
C PRO A 469 40.35 7.46 -2.61
N LEU A 470 40.83 8.67 -2.35
CA LEU A 470 42.17 8.94 -1.80
C LEU A 470 42.31 8.56 -0.32
N GLU A 471 41.24 8.47 0.46
CA GLU A 471 41.35 8.06 1.87
C GLU A 471 41.51 6.55 2.07
N TRP A 472 41.02 5.74 1.13
CA TRP A 472 41.25 4.29 1.18
C TRP A 472 42.67 3.93 0.73
N ILE A 473 43.24 4.67 -0.22
CA ILE A 473 44.63 4.51 -0.67
C ILE A 473 45.62 4.99 0.40
N ARG A 474 45.32 6.07 1.14
CA ARG A 474 46.13 6.53 2.29
C ARG A 474 46.07 5.64 3.54
N LYS A 475 45.20 4.62 3.56
CA LYS A 475 45.18 3.59 4.62
C LYS A 475 45.97 2.34 4.23
N ILE A 476 46.42 2.25 2.97
CA ILE A 476 47.13 1.10 2.40
C ILE A 476 48.59 1.47 2.08
N LEU A 477 48.87 2.73 1.76
CA LEU A 477 50.20 3.35 1.84
C LEU A 477 50.40 3.98 3.23
#